data_AF-A0A2T4VFR2-F1
#
_entry.id   AF-A0A2T4VFR2-F1
#
_cell.length_a   1.000
_cell.length_b   1.000
_cell.length_c   1.000
_cell.angle_alpha   90.00
_cell.angle_beta   90.00
_cell.angle_gamma   90.00
#
_symmetry.space_group_name_H-M   'P 1'
#
loop_
_entity.id
_entity.type
_entity.pdbx_description
1 polymer ?
#
loop_
_entity_poly.entity_id
_entity_poly.type
_entity_poly.pdbx_seq_one_letter_code
_entity_poly.pdbx_strand_id
1 'polypeptide(L)'
;MDPISRRPLAVRTPTASAPQAAPSAPTTAQTVNTAQTVGHTQKSGFEAPGVKAAAPAPIATWRAPADSELGRALSGMLEKLKQCSITIKGDTPESLFRRAILDNKHVTNEQLLAMSKVTLEQLDSGPETRQKVLEKIPNARELPVHKFTVAMMSAVTGIDPQKLSEACPDLGMTGAPNTPLLYAAKTERMQRSTALHDFTDYFRGAGIQGLNKAVWGVENRVLSAIVSALGGGRY
;
A
#
# COMPACT_ATOMS: atom_id res chain seq x y z
N MET A 1 49.54 27.06 -32.15
CA MET A 1 51.00 26.87 -32.03
C MET A 1 51.40 27.46 -30.69
N ASP A 2 51.38 26.66 -29.63
CA ASP A 2 51.94 27.02 -28.32
C ASP A 2 53.49 27.01 -28.37
N PRO A 3 54.19 27.63 -27.39
CA PRO A 3 54.57 26.83 -26.21
C PRO A 3 54.73 27.55 -24.84
N ILE A 4 54.29 26.84 -23.79
CA ILE A 4 54.99 26.57 -22.51
C ILE A 4 55.35 27.72 -21.54
N SER A 5 54.69 27.71 -20.37
CA SER A 5 55.33 27.66 -19.03
C SER A 5 54.35 27.13 -17.96
N ARG A 6 54.62 25.96 -17.35
CA ARG A 6 55.20 25.75 -15.99
C ARG A 6 54.30 26.24 -14.83
N ARG A 7 54.01 25.46 -13.75
CA ARG A 7 54.18 24.03 -13.37
C ARG A 7 53.23 23.73 -12.15
N PRO A 8 53.26 22.59 -11.42
CA PRO A 8 52.03 21.92 -10.97
C PRO A 8 51.75 21.98 -9.45
N LEU A 9 50.62 21.40 -9.02
CA LEU A 9 50.44 20.85 -7.67
C LEU A 9 49.66 19.52 -7.73
N ALA A 10 49.88 18.65 -6.74
CA ALA A 10 49.85 17.20 -6.93
C ALA A 10 48.62 16.47 -6.37
N VAL A 11 48.30 15.34 -7.01
CA VAL A 11 47.37 14.31 -6.54
C VAL A 11 47.96 13.57 -5.33
N ARG A 12 47.14 13.30 -4.30
CA ARG A 12 47.39 12.23 -3.32
C ARG A 12 46.10 11.50 -2.93
N THR A 13 46.06 10.21 -3.22
CA THR A 13 45.12 9.20 -2.71
C THR A 13 45.62 8.60 -1.38
N PRO A 14 44.79 7.83 -0.63
CA PRO A 14 45.02 7.56 0.80
C PRO A 14 45.95 6.37 1.07
N THR A 15 46.44 6.29 2.31
CA THR A 15 47.15 5.12 2.84
C THR A 15 46.68 4.80 4.26
N ALA A 16 46.53 3.51 4.57
CA ALA A 16 46.07 3.00 5.87
C ALA A 16 47.22 2.87 6.89
N SER A 17 46.88 2.84 8.19
CA SER A 17 47.74 2.37 9.28
C SER A 17 46.92 1.83 10.46
N ALA A 18 47.34 0.68 10.97
CA ALA A 18 46.98 0.03 12.25
C ALA A 18 48.12 -0.95 12.59
N PRO A 19 48.20 -1.58 13.79
CA PRO A 19 47.65 -1.24 15.11
C PRO A 19 48.75 -1.12 16.20
N GLN A 20 48.42 -0.72 17.44
CA GLN A 20 49.15 -1.21 18.64
C GLN A 20 48.35 -1.04 19.94
N ALA A 21 48.80 -1.73 21.01
CA ALA A 21 47.96 -2.16 22.14
C ALA A 21 48.30 -1.51 23.51
N ALA A 22 47.55 -1.93 24.54
CA ALA A 22 47.46 -1.34 25.88
C ALA A 22 48.59 -1.75 26.87
N PRO A 23 48.52 -1.25 28.11
CA PRO A 23 48.41 -2.10 29.31
C PRO A 23 47.14 -1.75 30.15
N SER A 24 46.30 -2.72 30.56
CA SER A 24 46.44 -3.62 31.74
C SER A 24 46.32 -2.86 33.09
N ALA A 25 45.14 -2.83 33.73
CA ALA A 25 44.53 -3.86 34.61
C ALA A 25 45.15 -3.90 36.04
N PRO A 26 44.34 -4.19 37.09
CA PRO A 26 44.12 -5.60 37.46
C PRO A 26 42.69 -5.96 37.87
N THR A 27 42.49 -7.26 38.08
CA THR A 27 41.21 -7.96 38.24
C THR A 27 41.24 -8.87 39.48
N THR A 28 40.09 -9.04 40.14
CA THR A 28 39.72 -10.21 40.96
C THR A 28 38.24 -10.51 40.64
N ALA A 29 37.79 -11.66 40.12
CA ALA A 29 38.10 -13.08 40.35
C ALA A 29 37.85 -13.49 41.82
N GLN A 30 37.21 -14.62 42.18
CA GLN A 30 36.73 -15.79 41.41
C GLN A 30 35.18 -15.90 41.55
N THR A 31 34.41 -17.00 41.33
CA THR A 31 34.68 -18.43 41.07
C THR A 31 33.51 -19.07 40.29
N VAL A 32 33.71 -20.26 39.72
CA VAL A 32 32.67 -21.13 39.14
C VAL A 32 32.11 -22.06 40.22
N ASN A 33 30.82 -22.43 40.16
CA ASN A 33 30.42 -23.77 40.64
C ASN A 33 29.20 -24.34 39.91
N THR A 34 29.31 -25.61 39.53
CA THR A 34 28.28 -26.40 38.83
C THR A 34 27.38 -27.18 39.79
N ALA A 35 26.16 -27.48 39.32
CA ALA A 35 25.25 -28.52 39.81
C ALA A 35 24.67 -28.38 41.23
N GLN A 36 23.32 -28.35 41.30
CA GLN A 36 22.56 -29.53 41.73
C GLN A 36 21.06 -29.37 41.48
N THR A 37 20.47 -30.37 40.81
CA THR A 37 19.03 -30.51 40.67
C THR A 37 18.47 -31.25 41.88
N VAL A 38 17.71 -30.59 42.75
CA VAL A 38 16.77 -31.24 43.67
C VAL A 38 15.49 -30.41 43.71
N GLY A 39 14.36 -31.03 43.40
CA GLY A 39 13.11 -30.31 43.22
C GLY A 39 12.40 -29.99 44.53
N HIS A 40 11.68 -28.85 44.55
CA HIS A 40 10.49 -28.73 45.38
C HIS A 40 9.30 -28.29 44.53
N THR A 41 8.39 -29.25 44.31
CA THR A 41 7.11 -29.04 43.64
C THR A 41 6.18 -28.25 44.56
N GLN A 42 6.27 -26.91 44.56
CA GLN A 42 5.21 -26.08 45.14
C GLN A 42 4.03 -26.00 44.15
N LYS A 43 3.08 -26.92 44.34
CA LYS A 43 1.72 -26.77 43.80
C LYS A 43 1.04 -25.58 44.49
N SER A 44 1.26 -24.37 43.98
CA SER A 44 0.42 -23.22 44.34
C SER A 44 -0.90 -23.35 43.59
N GLY A 45 -1.91 -23.90 44.26
CA GLY A 45 -3.25 -24.07 43.70
C GLY A 45 -3.99 -22.74 43.65
N PHE A 46 -4.03 -22.14 42.47
CA PHE A 46 -5.04 -21.13 42.13
C PHE A 46 -5.44 -21.36 40.67
N GLU A 47 -6.56 -22.04 40.44
CA GLU A 47 -7.18 -22.09 39.12
C GLU A 47 -7.76 -20.70 38.82
N ALA A 48 -6.94 -19.85 38.21
CA ALA A 48 -7.46 -18.72 37.46
C ALA A 48 -8.35 -19.30 36.35
N PRO A 49 -9.63 -18.88 36.24
CA PRO A 49 -10.50 -19.36 35.16
C PRO A 49 -9.81 -19.04 33.84
N GLY A 50 -9.56 -20.10 33.06
CA GLY A 50 -8.69 -20.01 31.89
C GLY A 50 -9.10 -18.87 30.99
N VAL A 51 -8.28 -17.82 30.94
CA VAL A 51 -8.40 -16.75 29.95
C VAL A 51 -8.13 -17.41 28.61
N LYS A 52 -9.21 -17.86 27.95
CA LYS A 52 -9.16 -18.13 26.51
C LYS A 52 -8.52 -16.90 25.90
N ALA A 53 -7.34 -17.08 25.31
CA ALA A 53 -6.73 -16.04 24.51
C ALA A 53 -7.81 -15.56 23.55
N ALA A 54 -8.23 -14.30 23.69
CA ALA A 54 -9.30 -13.76 22.87
C ALA A 54 -8.88 -13.98 21.42
N ALA A 55 -9.72 -14.69 20.65
CA ALA A 55 -9.46 -14.85 19.23
C ALA A 55 -9.20 -13.45 18.65
N PRO A 56 -8.16 -13.26 17.80
CA PRO A 56 -7.80 -11.95 17.29
C PRO A 56 -9.07 -11.30 16.75
N ALA A 57 -9.42 -10.13 17.30
CA ALA A 57 -10.73 -9.53 17.07
C ALA A 57 -10.99 -9.47 15.56
N PRO A 58 -12.21 -9.85 15.09
CA PRO A 58 -12.50 -9.92 13.67
C PRO A 58 -12.04 -8.66 12.95
N ILE A 59 -11.41 -8.85 11.80
CA ILE A 59 -10.72 -7.78 11.11
C ILE A 59 -11.73 -6.66 10.80
N ALA A 60 -11.36 -5.42 11.14
CA ALA A 60 -12.17 -4.20 11.04
C ALA A 60 -13.29 -4.01 12.09
N THR A 61 -13.36 -4.81 13.18
CA THR A 61 -14.30 -4.56 14.29
C THR A 61 -14.21 -3.17 14.93
N TRP A 62 -13.05 -2.50 14.81
CA TRP A 62 -12.85 -1.14 15.32
C TRP A 62 -13.64 -0.07 14.53
N ARG A 63 -14.00 -0.36 13.27
CA ARG A 63 -14.85 0.51 12.44
C ARG A 63 -16.33 0.32 12.76
N ALA A 64 -16.77 -0.94 12.94
CA ALA A 64 -18.12 -1.31 13.34
C ALA A 64 -18.19 -2.77 13.84
N PRO A 65 -19.19 -3.15 14.65
CA PRO A 65 -19.43 -4.54 15.05
C PRO A 65 -19.51 -5.50 13.86
N ALA A 66 -19.01 -6.74 14.02
CA ALA A 66 -18.90 -7.70 12.91
C ALA A 66 -20.26 -8.13 12.32
N ASP A 67 -21.33 -8.05 13.11
CA ASP A 67 -22.73 -8.31 12.74
C ASP A 67 -23.46 -7.08 12.20
N SER A 68 -22.81 -5.92 12.12
CA SER A 68 -23.33 -4.74 11.41
C SER A 68 -23.21 -4.91 9.89
N GLU A 69 -23.94 -4.09 9.13
CA GLU A 69 -23.83 -4.05 7.67
C GLU A 69 -22.40 -3.71 7.22
N LEU A 70 -21.79 -2.67 7.82
CA LEU A 70 -20.42 -2.27 7.53
C LEU A 70 -19.40 -3.35 7.96
N GLY A 71 -19.59 -3.98 9.12
CA GLY A 71 -18.70 -5.05 9.59
C GLY A 71 -18.67 -6.26 8.64
N ARG A 72 -19.82 -6.69 8.14
CA ARG A 72 -19.93 -7.72 7.09
C ARG A 72 -19.30 -7.26 5.78
N ALA A 73 -19.58 -6.03 5.33
CA ALA A 73 -19.00 -5.50 4.10
C ALA A 73 -17.46 -5.47 4.17
N LEU A 74 -16.88 -4.88 5.21
CA LEU A 74 -15.43 -4.81 5.41
C LEU A 74 -14.78 -6.19 5.53
N SER A 75 -15.41 -7.12 6.24
CA SER A 75 -14.93 -8.51 6.31
C SER A 75 -14.88 -9.14 4.92
N GLY A 76 -15.96 -9.00 4.13
CA GLY A 76 -16.03 -9.51 2.76
C GLY A 76 -15.04 -8.86 1.79
N MET A 77 -14.75 -7.57 1.93
CA MET A 77 -13.70 -6.90 1.17
C MET A 77 -12.32 -7.47 1.51
N LEU A 78 -12.02 -7.59 2.80
CA LEU A 78 -10.69 -7.96 3.28
C LEU A 78 -10.38 -9.44 3.00
N GLU A 79 -11.36 -10.34 3.07
CA GLU A 79 -11.18 -11.73 2.61
C GLU A 79 -10.87 -11.84 1.11
N LYS A 80 -11.49 -11.01 0.27
CA LYS A 80 -11.16 -10.95 -1.17
C LYS A 80 -9.78 -10.32 -1.40
N LEU A 81 -9.46 -9.22 -0.73
CA LEU A 81 -8.17 -8.53 -0.87
C LEU A 81 -6.98 -9.42 -0.47
N LYS A 82 -7.13 -10.26 0.57
CA LYS A 82 -6.14 -11.28 0.96
C LYS A 82 -5.81 -12.30 -0.13
N GLN A 83 -6.79 -12.61 -0.99
CA GLN A 83 -6.62 -13.58 -2.09
C GLN A 83 -5.82 -12.98 -3.27
N CYS A 84 -5.59 -11.66 -3.28
CA CYS A 84 -4.84 -10.97 -4.33
C CYS A 84 -3.33 -10.93 -4.01
N SER A 85 -2.56 -11.83 -4.63
CA SER A 85 -1.09 -11.92 -4.44
C SER A 85 -0.25 -10.96 -5.30
N ILE A 86 -0.86 -10.15 -6.16
CA ILE A 86 -0.17 -9.16 -6.99
C ILE A 86 0.46 -8.10 -6.08
N THR A 87 1.71 -7.70 -6.34
CA THR A 87 2.38 -6.64 -5.59
C THR A 87 2.90 -5.50 -6.48
N ILE A 88 2.95 -4.29 -5.93
CA ILE A 88 3.62 -3.13 -6.52
C ILE A 88 4.39 -2.43 -5.41
N LYS A 89 5.71 -2.29 -5.57
CA LYS A 89 6.59 -1.68 -4.55
C LYS A 89 6.47 -2.35 -3.17
N GLY A 90 6.24 -3.67 -3.15
CA GLY A 90 6.03 -4.46 -1.94
C GLY A 90 4.65 -4.33 -1.28
N ASP A 91 3.78 -3.42 -1.75
CA ASP A 91 2.38 -3.36 -1.29
C ASP A 91 1.53 -4.40 -2.05
N THR A 92 0.62 -5.10 -1.34
CA THR A 92 -0.50 -5.87 -1.93
C THR A 92 -1.75 -4.98 -2.00
N PRO A 93 -2.82 -5.38 -2.72
CA PRO A 93 -4.11 -4.70 -2.64
C PRO A 93 -4.62 -4.58 -1.20
N GLU A 94 -4.44 -5.61 -0.37
CA GLU A 94 -4.82 -5.57 1.04
C GLU A 94 -3.99 -4.55 1.84
N SER A 95 -2.65 -4.56 1.74
CA SER A 95 -1.80 -3.64 2.52
C SER A 95 -2.04 -2.18 2.13
N LEU A 96 -2.22 -1.93 0.83
CA LEU A 96 -2.51 -0.59 0.33
C LEU A 96 -3.91 -0.13 0.74
N PHE A 97 -4.95 -0.95 0.56
CA PHE A 97 -6.31 -0.62 0.96
C PHE A 97 -6.41 -0.36 2.47
N ARG A 98 -5.79 -1.19 3.30
CA ARG A 98 -5.76 -1.00 4.76
C ARG A 98 -5.20 0.36 5.14
N ARG A 99 -3.95 0.61 4.75
CA ARG A 99 -3.23 1.84 5.10
C ARG A 99 -3.87 3.09 4.50
N ALA A 100 -4.31 3.04 3.23
CA ALA A 100 -4.82 4.19 2.51
C ALA A 100 -6.29 4.54 2.81
N ILE A 101 -7.11 3.52 3.03
CA ILE A 101 -8.57 3.64 3.05
C ILE A 101 -9.15 3.23 4.40
N LEU A 102 -8.89 1.99 4.86
CA LEU A 102 -9.53 1.46 6.08
C LEU A 102 -9.05 2.17 7.35
N ASP A 103 -7.75 2.32 7.51
CA ASP A 103 -7.09 2.88 8.70
C ASP A 103 -6.99 4.41 8.64
N ASN A 104 -7.34 5.01 7.49
CA ASN A 104 -7.36 6.46 7.30
C ASN A 104 -8.58 7.09 8.00
N LYS A 105 -8.31 7.80 9.10
CA LYS A 105 -9.33 8.53 9.90
C LYS A 105 -10.14 9.58 9.13
N HIS A 106 -9.73 9.97 7.93
CA HIS A 106 -10.47 10.91 7.08
C HIS A 106 -11.45 10.21 6.13
N VAL A 107 -11.33 8.89 5.95
CA VAL A 107 -12.33 8.08 5.25
C VAL A 107 -13.41 7.68 6.25
N THR A 108 -14.67 7.94 5.91
CA THR A 108 -15.81 7.71 6.80
C THR A 108 -16.41 6.31 6.64
N ASN A 109 -17.21 5.90 7.62
CA ASN A 109 -17.90 4.62 7.62
C ASN A 109 -18.94 4.53 6.47
N GLU A 110 -19.57 5.65 6.13
CA GLU A 110 -20.53 5.79 5.04
C GLU A 110 -19.84 5.66 3.68
N GLN A 111 -18.63 6.24 3.53
CA GLN A 111 -17.82 6.07 2.32
C GLN A 111 -17.40 4.61 2.12
N LEU A 112 -16.93 3.93 3.19
CA LEU A 112 -16.59 2.51 3.14
C LEU A 112 -17.79 1.64 2.73
N LEU A 113 -18.97 1.90 3.30
CA LEU A 113 -20.19 1.18 2.94
C LEU A 113 -20.67 1.52 1.52
N ALA A 114 -20.52 2.76 1.07
CA ALA A 114 -20.86 3.16 -0.30
C ALA A 114 -19.98 2.46 -1.33
N MET A 115 -18.66 2.32 -1.07
CA MET A 115 -17.75 1.58 -1.97
C MET A 115 -18.20 0.14 -2.20
N SER A 116 -18.79 -0.51 -1.19
CA SER A 116 -19.32 -1.88 -1.28
C SER A 116 -20.62 -2.02 -2.09
N LYS A 117 -21.19 -0.90 -2.55
CA LYS A 117 -22.49 -0.83 -3.23
C LYS A 117 -22.40 -0.25 -4.64
N VAL A 118 -21.21 0.16 -5.07
CA VAL A 118 -20.98 0.70 -6.42
C VAL A 118 -21.12 -0.41 -7.46
N THR A 119 -21.86 -0.12 -8.52
CA THR A 119 -22.11 -1.05 -9.64
C THR A 119 -21.13 -0.83 -10.79
N LEU A 120 -21.10 -1.78 -11.74
CA LEU A 120 -20.22 -1.71 -12.91
C LEU A 120 -20.56 -0.50 -13.79
N GLU A 121 -21.85 -0.16 -13.92
CA GLU A 121 -22.37 0.93 -14.72
C GLU A 121 -21.94 2.31 -14.17
N GLN A 122 -21.70 2.41 -12.85
CA GLN A 122 -21.20 3.64 -12.22
C GLN A 122 -19.69 3.83 -12.38
N LEU A 123 -18.95 2.77 -12.72
CA LEU A 123 -17.51 2.79 -12.98
C LEU A 123 -17.19 2.81 -14.48
N ASP A 124 -18.17 2.50 -15.33
CA ASP A 124 -18.01 2.38 -16.77
C ASP A 124 -17.41 3.66 -17.39
N SER A 125 -16.21 3.52 -17.97
CA SER A 125 -15.49 4.64 -18.60
C SER A 125 -16.11 5.06 -19.95
N GLY A 126 -17.02 4.26 -20.51
CA GLY A 126 -17.73 4.49 -21.76
C GLY A 126 -16.98 3.97 -23.00
N PRO A 127 -17.70 3.61 -24.09
CA PRO A 127 -17.09 2.96 -25.27
C PRO A 127 -16.01 3.82 -25.95
N GLU A 128 -16.23 5.13 -26.07
CA GLU A 128 -15.27 6.07 -26.67
C GLU A 128 -13.95 6.13 -25.88
N THR A 129 -14.03 6.17 -24.54
CA THR A 129 -12.86 6.11 -23.66
C THR A 129 -12.12 4.80 -23.83
N ARG A 130 -12.82 3.67 -23.75
CA ARG A 130 -12.24 2.33 -23.87
C ARG A 130 -11.46 2.19 -25.17
N GLN A 131 -12.03 2.65 -26.29
CA GLN A 131 -11.37 2.65 -27.59
C GLN A 131 -10.09 3.48 -27.58
N LYS A 132 -10.15 4.76 -27.18
CA LYS A 132 -8.97 5.66 -27.15
C LYS A 132 -7.83 5.13 -26.26
N VAL A 133 -8.17 4.44 -25.18
CA VAL A 133 -7.18 3.82 -24.28
C VAL A 133 -6.49 2.65 -24.96
N LEU A 134 -7.24 1.75 -25.59
CA LEU A 134 -6.69 0.58 -26.29
C LEU A 134 -5.97 0.94 -27.59
N GLU A 135 -6.33 2.04 -28.27
CA GLU A 135 -5.57 2.58 -29.40
C GLU A 135 -4.18 3.11 -28.96
N LYS A 136 -4.10 3.78 -27.81
CA LYS A 136 -2.85 4.33 -27.27
C LYS A 136 -1.99 3.29 -26.54
N ILE A 137 -2.63 2.33 -25.87
CA ILE A 137 -2.00 1.30 -25.05
C ILE A 137 -2.71 -0.05 -25.33
N PRO A 138 -2.39 -0.74 -26.45
CA PRO A 138 -3.10 -1.96 -26.86
C PRO A 138 -3.11 -3.08 -25.84
N ASN A 139 -2.06 -3.15 -25.00
CA ASN A 139 -1.92 -4.13 -23.92
C ASN A 139 -2.31 -3.57 -22.54
N ALA A 140 -3.11 -2.50 -22.44
CA ALA A 140 -3.45 -1.83 -21.18
C ALA A 140 -3.91 -2.81 -20.08
N ARG A 141 -4.79 -3.76 -20.44
CA ARG A 141 -5.34 -4.78 -19.53
C ARG A 141 -4.31 -5.78 -19.01
N GLU A 142 -3.18 -5.93 -19.71
CA GLU A 142 -2.13 -6.87 -19.33
C GLU A 142 -1.15 -6.30 -18.30
N LEU A 143 -1.13 -4.96 -18.14
CA LEU A 143 -0.16 -4.26 -17.31
C LEU A 143 -0.32 -4.59 -15.81
N PRO A 144 0.77 -4.76 -15.05
CA PRO A 144 0.71 -5.07 -13.62
C PRO A 144 -0.10 -4.04 -12.81
N VAL A 145 0.05 -2.76 -13.13
CA VAL A 145 -0.68 -1.66 -12.48
C VAL A 145 -2.19 -1.72 -12.73
N HIS A 146 -2.60 -2.11 -13.94
CA HIS A 146 -4.02 -2.31 -14.26
C HIS A 146 -4.59 -3.49 -13.48
N LYS A 147 -3.92 -4.65 -13.55
CA LYS A 147 -4.33 -5.88 -12.85
C LYS A 147 -4.42 -5.68 -11.33
N PHE A 148 -3.48 -4.94 -10.75
CA PHE A 148 -3.51 -4.57 -9.32
C PHE A 148 -4.71 -3.69 -8.98
N THR A 149 -4.97 -2.63 -9.77
CA THR A 149 -6.08 -1.70 -9.54
C THR A 149 -7.44 -2.39 -9.71
N VAL A 150 -7.58 -3.22 -10.75
CA VAL A 150 -8.76 -4.07 -10.98
C VAL A 150 -8.96 -5.04 -9.82
N ALA A 151 -7.92 -5.73 -9.35
CA ALA A 151 -8.03 -6.64 -8.22
C ALA A 151 -8.49 -5.91 -6.94
N MET A 152 -7.91 -4.75 -6.65
CA MET A 152 -8.28 -3.93 -5.49
C MET A 152 -9.73 -3.44 -5.57
N MET A 153 -10.18 -2.93 -6.72
CA MET A 153 -11.54 -2.42 -6.89
C MET A 153 -12.59 -3.53 -7.01
N SER A 154 -12.27 -4.65 -7.66
CA SER A 154 -13.11 -5.87 -7.70
C SER A 154 -13.33 -6.43 -6.29
N ALA A 155 -12.28 -6.52 -5.47
CA ALA A 155 -12.41 -7.00 -4.09
C ALA A 155 -13.31 -6.09 -3.23
N VAL A 156 -13.19 -4.77 -3.39
CA VAL A 156 -13.95 -3.78 -2.63
C VAL A 156 -15.42 -3.70 -3.06
N THR A 157 -15.70 -3.68 -4.36
CA THR A 157 -17.08 -3.58 -4.91
C THR A 157 -17.80 -4.93 -4.97
N GLY A 158 -17.05 -6.04 -5.08
CA GLY A 158 -17.60 -7.36 -5.42
C GLY A 158 -17.91 -7.55 -6.91
N ILE A 159 -17.58 -6.58 -7.78
CA ILE A 159 -17.72 -6.71 -9.24
C ILE A 159 -16.70 -7.72 -9.76
N ASP A 160 -17.12 -8.52 -10.75
CA ASP A 160 -16.24 -9.47 -11.44
C ASP A 160 -15.01 -8.77 -12.06
N PRO A 161 -13.77 -9.26 -11.82
CA PRO A 161 -12.56 -8.57 -12.25
C PRO A 161 -12.37 -8.55 -13.76
N GLN A 162 -12.87 -9.55 -14.49
CA GLN A 162 -12.79 -9.55 -15.96
C GLN A 162 -13.72 -8.49 -16.54
N LYS A 163 -14.99 -8.46 -16.11
CA LYS A 163 -15.95 -7.42 -16.53
C LYS A 163 -15.47 -6.01 -16.18
N LEU A 164 -14.82 -5.84 -15.03
CA LEU A 164 -14.27 -4.56 -14.61
C LEU A 164 -13.08 -4.13 -15.49
N SER A 165 -12.16 -5.04 -15.80
CA SER A 165 -11.04 -4.82 -16.74
C SER A 165 -11.52 -4.53 -18.17
N GLU A 166 -12.59 -5.19 -18.60
CA GLU A 166 -13.24 -4.95 -19.88
C GLU A 166 -13.87 -3.55 -19.94
N ALA A 167 -14.57 -3.15 -18.88
CA ALA A 167 -15.28 -1.87 -18.82
C ALA A 167 -14.38 -0.65 -18.60
N CYS A 168 -13.27 -0.82 -17.86
CA CYS A 168 -12.42 0.26 -17.36
C CYS A 168 -10.94 0.00 -17.71
N PRO A 169 -10.56 -0.10 -19.01
CA PRO A 169 -9.19 -0.43 -19.42
C PRO A 169 -8.16 0.64 -19.02
N ASP A 170 -8.60 1.86 -18.68
CA ASP A 170 -7.79 2.95 -18.14
C ASP A 170 -7.44 2.85 -16.66
N LEU A 171 -7.98 1.86 -15.91
CA LEU A 171 -7.54 1.63 -14.54
C LEU A 171 -6.03 1.34 -14.46
N GLY A 172 -5.33 2.05 -13.59
CA GLY A 172 -3.88 1.99 -13.44
C GLY A 172 -3.12 2.83 -14.47
N MET A 173 -3.79 3.61 -15.33
CA MET A 173 -3.15 4.47 -16.32
C MET A 173 -3.06 5.91 -15.81
N THR A 174 -1.91 6.55 -16.00
CA THR A 174 -1.76 7.96 -15.63
C THR A 174 -2.30 8.85 -16.75
N GLY A 175 -3.08 9.87 -16.38
CA GLY A 175 -3.59 10.91 -17.29
C GLY A 175 -5.06 10.73 -17.64
N ALA A 176 -5.50 11.41 -18.72
CA ALA A 176 -6.87 11.31 -19.20
C ALA A 176 -6.89 10.89 -20.69
N PRO A 177 -7.83 10.02 -21.11
CA PRO A 177 -7.94 9.53 -22.49
C PRO A 177 -7.96 10.64 -23.55
N ASN A 178 -8.64 11.75 -23.23
CA ASN A 178 -8.81 12.94 -24.08
C ASN A 178 -7.62 13.92 -24.02
N THR A 179 -6.50 13.53 -23.40
CA THR A 179 -5.26 14.34 -23.32
C THR A 179 -4.09 13.62 -24.00
N PRO A 180 -3.02 14.33 -24.39
CA PRO A 180 -1.77 13.69 -24.83
C PRO A 180 -1.02 12.97 -23.69
N LEU A 181 -1.47 13.11 -22.44
CA LEU A 181 -0.80 12.62 -21.23
C LEU A 181 -1.30 11.25 -20.74
N LEU A 182 -1.94 10.43 -21.57
CA LEU A 182 -2.30 9.06 -21.20
C LEU A 182 -1.08 8.13 -21.35
N TYR A 183 -0.59 7.54 -20.25
CA TYR A 183 0.51 6.58 -20.28
C TYR A 183 0.49 5.57 -19.12
N ALA A 184 1.11 4.41 -19.34
CA ALA A 184 1.38 3.43 -18.30
C ALA A 184 2.57 3.89 -17.42
N ALA A 185 2.36 3.99 -16.11
CA ALA A 185 3.40 4.38 -15.17
C ALA A 185 4.58 3.37 -15.18
N LYS A 186 5.82 3.86 -15.33
CA LYS A 186 7.02 3.01 -15.48
C LYS A 186 7.73 2.63 -14.19
N THR A 187 7.62 3.43 -13.13
CA THR A 187 8.27 3.17 -11.84
C THR A 187 7.27 2.65 -10.83
N GLU A 188 7.66 1.71 -9.97
CA GLU A 188 6.74 1.12 -8.97
C GLU A 188 6.14 2.18 -8.02
N ARG A 189 6.91 3.23 -7.69
CA ARG A 189 6.41 4.38 -6.90
C ARG A 189 5.25 5.05 -7.62
N MET A 190 5.40 5.33 -8.92
CA MET A 190 4.34 5.96 -9.70
C MET A 190 3.17 5.00 -9.87
N GLN A 191 3.41 3.74 -10.27
CA GLN A 191 2.37 2.72 -10.42
C GLN A 191 1.49 2.56 -9.18
N ARG A 192 2.10 2.46 -7.98
CA ARG A 192 1.35 2.38 -6.72
C ARG A 192 0.49 3.62 -6.48
N SER A 193 1.00 4.79 -6.84
CA SER A 193 0.30 6.06 -6.64
C SER A 193 -0.83 6.27 -7.65
N THR A 194 -0.61 5.89 -8.91
CA THR A 194 -1.64 5.83 -9.96
C THR A 194 -2.74 4.86 -9.57
N ALA A 195 -2.41 3.62 -9.15
CA ALA A 195 -3.39 2.61 -8.75
C ALA A 195 -4.31 3.08 -7.61
N LEU A 196 -3.75 3.76 -6.60
CA LEU A 196 -4.58 4.33 -5.53
C LEU A 196 -5.36 5.56 -5.99
N HIS A 197 -4.77 6.40 -6.84
CA HIS A 197 -5.43 7.62 -7.33
C HIS A 197 -6.64 7.27 -8.18
N ASP A 198 -6.49 6.37 -9.14
CA ASP A 198 -7.58 5.85 -9.96
C ASP A 198 -8.65 5.21 -9.09
N PHE A 199 -8.28 4.33 -8.14
CA PHE A 199 -9.24 3.74 -7.19
C PHE A 199 -10.08 4.83 -6.49
N THR A 200 -9.46 5.89 -5.97
CA THR A 200 -10.20 6.97 -5.31
C THR A 200 -11.00 7.84 -6.28
N ASP A 201 -10.51 8.09 -7.49
CA ASP A 201 -11.15 8.99 -8.45
C ASP A 201 -12.31 8.33 -9.19
N TYR A 202 -12.26 7.01 -9.41
CA TYR A 202 -13.38 6.21 -9.90
C TYR A 202 -14.52 6.19 -8.87
N PHE A 203 -14.22 5.98 -7.58
CA PHE A 203 -15.24 6.08 -6.53
C PHE A 203 -15.82 7.50 -6.39
N ARG A 204 -14.99 8.55 -6.55
CA ARG A 204 -15.49 9.94 -6.66
C ARG A 204 -16.40 10.10 -7.89
N GLY A 205 -16.05 9.52 -9.03
CA GLY A 205 -16.85 9.50 -10.26
C GLY A 205 -18.21 8.82 -10.06
N ALA A 206 -18.23 7.70 -9.34
CA ALA A 206 -19.43 6.96 -8.93
C ALA A 206 -20.28 7.68 -7.86
N GLY A 207 -19.87 8.87 -7.40
CA GLY A 207 -20.63 9.72 -6.48
C GLY A 207 -20.17 9.69 -5.02
N ILE A 208 -19.11 8.95 -4.67
CA ILE A 208 -18.54 8.92 -3.30
C ILE A 208 -17.67 10.17 -3.08
N GLN A 209 -18.34 11.28 -2.77
CA GLN A 209 -17.69 12.56 -2.52
C GLN A 209 -16.78 12.54 -1.28
N GLY A 210 -15.72 13.33 -1.33
CA GLY A 210 -14.78 13.53 -0.22
C GLY A 210 -13.70 12.46 -0.10
N LEU A 211 -13.75 11.38 -0.88
CA LEU A 211 -12.77 10.30 -0.82
C LEU A 211 -11.39 10.76 -1.34
N ASN A 212 -11.37 11.50 -2.45
CA ASN A 212 -10.15 12.12 -2.96
C ASN A 212 -9.56 13.07 -1.90
N LYS A 213 -10.39 13.91 -1.26
CA LYS A 213 -9.96 14.80 -0.18
C LYS A 213 -9.44 14.06 1.06
N ALA A 214 -10.01 12.90 1.40
CA ALA A 214 -9.56 12.08 2.52
C ALA A 214 -8.17 11.47 2.30
N VAL A 215 -7.89 10.99 1.09
CA VAL A 215 -6.62 10.31 0.74
C VAL A 215 -5.54 11.29 0.29
N TRP A 216 -5.88 12.29 -0.52
CA TRP A 216 -4.94 13.23 -1.16
C TRP A 216 -4.96 14.65 -0.58
N GLY A 217 -5.88 14.95 0.35
CA GLY A 217 -6.08 16.29 0.90
C GLY A 217 -6.86 17.26 0.00
N VAL A 218 -7.07 16.90 -1.27
CA VAL A 218 -7.77 17.70 -2.30
C VAL A 218 -8.77 16.83 -3.06
N GLU A 219 -9.96 17.37 -3.34
CA GLU A 219 -11.04 16.61 -4.00
C GLU A 219 -10.91 16.57 -5.53
N ASN A 220 -10.40 17.67 -6.11
CA ASN A 220 -10.30 17.85 -7.55
C ASN A 220 -9.36 16.81 -8.18
N ARG A 221 -9.86 16.09 -9.20
CA ARG A 221 -9.15 15.04 -9.95
C ARG A 221 -7.73 15.40 -10.38
N VAL A 222 -7.53 16.62 -10.90
CA VAL A 222 -6.23 17.07 -11.43
C VAL A 222 -5.27 17.40 -10.28
N LEU A 223 -5.76 18.07 -9.23
CA LEU A 223 -4.93 18.36 -8.06
C LEU A 223 -4.57 17.09 -7.29
N SER A 224 -5.48 16.12 -7.13
CA SER A 224 -5.18 14.83 -6.51
C SER A 224 -4.20 14.01 -7.35
N ALA A 225 -4.27 14.08 -8.68
CA ALA A 225 -3.29 13.45 -9.57
C ALA A 225 -1.88 14.05 -9.41
N ILE A 226 -1.77 15.37 -9.24
CA ILE A 226 -0.49 16.05 -8.98
C ILE A 226 0.08 15.64 -7.61
N VAL A 227 -0.74 15.65 -6.56
CA VAL A 227 -0.32 15.20 -5.21
C VAL A 227 0.15 13.74 -5.26
N SER A 228 -0.57 12.88 -5.97
CA SER A 228 -0.19 11.48 -6.20
C SER A 228 1.12 11.35 -6.97
N ALA A 229 1.30 12.08 -8.08
CA ALA A 229 2.54 12.03 -8.86
C ALA A 229 3.79 12.47 -8.06
N LEU A 230 3.63 13.43 -7.15
CA LEU A 230 4.68 13.84 -6.21
C LEU A 230 4.89 12.83 -5.06
N GLY A 231 4.00 11.84 -4.90
CA GLY A 231 4.00 10.86 -3.82
C GLY A 231 3.61 11.44 -2.46
N GLY A 232 2.78 12.50 -2.46
CA GLY A 232 2.09 12.97 -1.27
C GLY A 232 0.83 12.16 -0.97
N GLY A 233 0.15 12.51 0.11
CA GLY A 233 -1.04 11.80 0.61
C GLY A 233 -1.24 12.04 2.10
N ARG A 234 -2.38 11.58 2.63
CA ARG A 234 -2.74 11.64 4.06
C ARG A 234 -2.80 10.23 4.68
N TYR A 235 -1.92 9.33 4.23
CA TYR A 235 -1.92 7.89 4.49
C TYR A 235 -0.52 7.26 4.30
#